data_AF-A0A260MAD5-F1
#
_entry.id   AF-A0A260MAD5-F1
#
_cell.length_a   1.000
_cell.length_b   1.000
_cell.length_c   1.000
_cell.angle_alpha   90.00
_cell.angle_beta   90.00
_cell.angle_gamma   90.00
#
_symmetry.space_group_name_H-M   'P 1'
#
loop_
_entity.id
_entity.type
_entity.pdbx_description
1 polymer ?
#
loop_
_entity_poly.entity_id
_entity_poly.type
_entity_poly.pdbx_seq_one_letter_code
_entity_poly.pdbx_strand_id
1 'polypeptide(L)'
;MSAVRAVLVESGWDTEVEVGSGITMLHYPNGAWRVRHVCTRPRDGNTLIIAPALQLDNGHSIVRVEPLTVNPSIMCDDCGMHGFVTDGIWRSC
;
A
#
# COMPACT_ATOMS: atom_id res chain seq x y z
N MET A 1 17.19 30.02 0.75
CA MET A 1 16.65 28.67 1.05
C MET A 1 16.13 28.11 -0.27
N SER A 2 16.81 27.12 -0.84
CA SER A 2 16.43 26.56 -2.15
C SER A 2 15.41 25.45 -1.91
N ALA A 3 14.19 25.62 -2.43
CA ALA A 3 13.19 24.57 -2.42
C ALA A 3 13.57 23.52 -3.46
N VAL A 4 13.92 22.31 -3.01
CA VAL A 4 14.08 21.16 -3.89
C VAL A 4 12.69 20.84 -4.45
N ARG A 5 12.47 21.10 -5.74
CA ARG A 5 11.31 20.58 -6.47
C ARG A 5 11.53 19.08 -6.68
N ALA A 6 10.85 18.25 -5.90
CA ALA A 6 10.76 16.83 -6.19
C ALA A 6 9.96 16.66 -7.49
N VAL A 7 10.65 16.24 -8.55
CA VAL A 7 10.00 15.83 -9.80
C VAL A 7 9.51 14.40 -9.61
N LEU A 8 8.20 14.20 -9.71
CA LEU A 8 7.61 12.86 -9.84
C LEU A 8 8.06 12.31 -11.20
N VAL A 9 9.08 11.44 -11.18
CA VAL A 9 9.42 10.56 -12.30
C VAL A 9 8.32 9.50 -12.34
N GLU A 10 7.78 9.24 -13.53
CA GLU A 10 6.62 8.39 -13.82
C GLU A 10 6.33 7.30 -12.79
N SER A 11 5.07 7.22 -12.38
CA SER A 11 4.52 6.19 -11.52
C SER A 11 4.75 4.82 -12.16
N GLY A 12 5.84 4.12 -11.79
CA GLY A 12 6.25 2.85 -12.38
C GLY A 12 5.32 1.66 -12.10
N TRP A 13 4.03 1.88 -11.91
CA TRP A 13 2.98 0.88 -11.70
C TRP A 13 1.97 0.89 -12.87
N ASP A 14 1.42 -0.27 -13.19
CA ASP A 14 0.41 -0.45 -14.25
C ASP A 14 -0.99 -0.09 -13.78
N THR A 15 -1.28 -0.30 -12.50
CA THR A 15 -2.62 -0.11 -11.94
C THR A 15 -2.56 0.45 -10.54
N GLU A 16 -3.51 1.34 -10.24
CA GLU A 16 -3.74 1.95 -8.95
C GLU A 16 -5.20 1.74 -8.55
N VAL A 17 -5.43 1.17 -7.37
CA VAL A 17 -6.77 0.91 -6.83
C VAL A 17 -6.88 1.60 -5.48
N GLU A 18 -7.64 2.69 -5.41
CA GLU A 18 -8.00 3.30 -4.14
C GLU A 18 -9.03 2.42 -3.43
N VAL A 19 -8.69 1.97 -2.22
CA VAL A 19 -9.54 1.05 -1.45
C VAL A 19 -10.14 1.76 -0.21
N GLY A 20 -10.03 3.08 -0.15
CA GLY A 20 -10.54 3.90 0.95
C GLY A 20 -9.58 4.04 2.13
N SER A 21 -9.97 4.85 3.12
CA SER A 21 -9.19 5.14 4.34
C SER A 21 -7.77 5.68 4.08
N GLY A 22 -7.55 6.33 2.93
CA GLY A 22 -6.22 6.80 2.53
C GLY A 22 -5.25 5.68 2.13
N ILE A 23 -5.77 4.47 1.86
CA ILE A 23 -5.00 3.32 1.42
C ILE A 23 -5.18 3.13 -0.10
N THR A 24 -4.08 2.85 -0.77
CA THR A 24 -4.08 2.58 -2.20
C THR A 24 -3.24 1.34 -2.52
N MET A 25 -3.79 0.45 -3.34
CA MET A 25 -3.10 -0.73 -3.82
C MET A 25 -2.47 -0.43 -5.18
N LEU A 26 -1.16 -0.67 -5.31
CA LEU A 26 -0.39 -0.45 -6.53
C LEU A 26 0.02 -1.78 -7.12
N HIS A 27 -0.28 -2.01 -8.40
CA HIS A 27 0.14 -3.20 -9.14
C HIS A 27 1.22 -2.83 -10.15
N TYR A 28 2.36 -3.51 -10.08
CA TYR A 28 3.53 -3.23 -10.89
C TYR A 28 3.67 -4.22 -12.06
N PRO A 29 4.36 -3.85 -13.14
CA PRO A 29 4.57 -4.71 -14.31
C PRO A 29 5.22 -6.06 -14.02
N ASN A 30 5.99 -6.14 -12.93
CA ASN A 30 6.63 -7.39 -12.49
C ASN A 30 5.70 -8.29 -11.65
N GLY A 31 4.40 -7.97 -11.57
CA GLY A 31 3.41 -8.69 -10.78
C GLY A 31 3.39 -8.34 -9.29
N ALA A 32 4.26 -7.43 -8.84
CA ALA A 32 4.28 -7.03 -7.44
C ALA A 32 3.05 -6.16 -7.10
N TRP A 33 2.43 -6.45 -5.96
CA TRP A 33 1.44 -5.59 -5.34
C TRP A 33 2.05 -4.86 -4.16
N ARG A 34 1.76 -3.56 -4.03
CA ARG A 34 2.24 -2.71 -2.92
C ARG A 34 1.10 -1.95 -2.27
N VAL A 35 1.22 -1.67 -0.98
CA VAL A 35 0.17 -1.04 -0.17
C VAL A 35 0.60 0.36 0.21
N ARG A 36 0.22 1.34 -0.60
CA ARG A 36 0.54 2.75 -0.36
C ARG A 36 -0.33 3.31 0.76
N HIS A 37 0.31 3.97 1.73
CA HIS A 37 -0.38 4.68 2.81
C HIS A 37 0.49 5.81 3.39
N VAL A 38 -0.14 6.70 4.15
CA VAL A 38 0.57 7.70 4.97
C VAL A 38 0.98 7.03 6.29
N CYS A 39 2.28 6.92 6.50
CA CYS A 39 2.88 6.25 7.65
C CYS A 39 3.46 7.30 8.60
N THR A 40 2.83 7.46 9.76
CA THR A 40 3.40 8.23 10.88
C THR A 40 4.01 7.25 11.86
N ARG A 41 5.34 7.24 11.96
CA ARG A 41 6.09 6.20 12.70
C ARG A 41 6.15 6.55 14.19
N PRO A 42 5.63 5.72 15.10
CA PRO A 42 5.71 5.99 16.54
C PRO A 42 7.14 6.04 17.08
N ARG A 43 8.08 5.31 16.45
CA ARG A 43 9.48 5.25 16.90
C ARG A 43 10.23 6.60 16.81
N ASP A 44 9.86 7.48 15.88
CA ASP A 44 10.59 8.72 15.62
C ASP A 44 9.71 9.94 15.28
N GLY A 45 8.38 9.76 15.18
CA GLY A 45 7.42 10.82 14.89
C GLY A 45 7.40 11.30 13.43
N ASN A 46 8.23 10.71 12.55
CA ASN A 46 8.30 11.11 11.15
C ASN A 46 7.09 10.60 10.36
N THR A 47 6.55 11.44 9.47
CA THR A 47 5.48 11.08 8.54
C THR A 47 6.04 10.94 7.13
N LEU A 48 5.76 9.79 6.50
CA LEU A 48 6.19 9.44 5.15
C LEU A 48 5.02 8.87 4.36
N ILE A 49 5.10 8.92 3.03
CA ILE A 49 4.26 8.09 2.16
C ILE A 49 5.10 6.87 1.78
N ILE A 50 4.64 5.68 2.16
CA ILE A 50 5.34 4.43 1.88
C ILE A 50 4.42 3.47 1.12
N ALA A 51 5.01 2.53 0.40
CA ALA A 51 4.30 1.47 -0.32
C ALA A 51 5.05 0.13 -0.15
N PRO A 52 4.98 -0.52 1.02
CA PRO A 52 5.55 -1.86 1.22
C PRO A 52 4.94 -2.88 0.24
N ALA A 53 5.76 -3.84 -0.19
CA ALA A 53 5.34 -4.91 -1.07
C ALA A 53 4.62 -6.03 -0.29
N LEU A 54 3.54 -6.53 -0.87
CA LEU A 54 2.91 -7.77 -0.43
C LEU A 54 3.88 -8.94 -0.63
N GLN A 55 3.88 -9.83 0.36
CA GLN A 55 4.70 -11.03 0.37
C GLN A 55 3.97 -12.17 -0.36
N LEU A 56 3.89 -12.13 -1.70
CA LEU A 56 3.04 -13.03 -2.48
C LEU A 56 3.54 -14.49 -2.55
N ASP A 57 4.84 -14.71 -2.37
CA ASP A 57 5.44 -16.06 -2.44
C ASP A 57 5.38 -16.82 -1.11
N ASN A 58 5.11 -16.13 0.00
CA ASN A 58 5.24 -16.70 1.35
C ASN A 58 4.34 -16.05 2.41
N GLY A 59 3.24 -15.42 2.03
CA GLY A 59 2.30 -14.88 3.03
C GLY A 59 0.96 -14.42 2.47
N HIS A 60 0.98 -13.43 1.59
CA HIS A 60 -0.22 -12.85 0.99
C HIS A 60 -0.60 -13.57 -0.28
N SER A 61 -1.87 -13.45 -0.66
CA SER A 61 -2.40 -13.94 -1.91
C SER A 61 -3.47 -12.96 -2.40
N ILE A 62 -3.46 -12.71 -3.71
CA ILE A 62 -4.54 -12.00 -4.39
C ILE A 62 -5.65 -13.03 -4.66
N VAL A 63 -6.75 -12.93 -3.93
CA VAL A 63 -7.89 -13.85 -4.06
C VAL A 63 -8.72 -13.49 -5.30
N ARG A 64 -8.86 -12.19 -5.56
CA ARG A 64 -9.61 -11.63 -6.69
C ARG A 64 -9.06 -10.26 -7.04
N VAL A 65 -9.05 -9.91 -8.32
CA VAL A 65 -8.54 -8.60 -8.79
C VAL A 65 -9.64 -7.55 -8.99
N GLU A 66 -10.87 -7.96 -9.33
CA GLU A 66 -11.99 -7.04 -9.58
C GLU A 66 -13.33 -7.58 -9.03
N PRO A 67 -13.84 -7.05 -7.90
CA PRO A 67 -13.16 -6.09 -7.03
C PRO A 67 -12.01 -6.76 -6.27
N LEU A 68 -10.99 -5.97 -5.93
CA LEU A 68 -9.76 -6.46 -5.32
C LEU A 68 -10.01 -7.08 -3.94
N THR A 69 -9.53 -8.30 -3.73
CA THR A 69 -9.54 -8.98 -2.43
C THR A 69 -8.17 -9.62 -2.17
N VAL A 70 -7.60 -9.34 -1.00
CA VAL A 70 -6.28 -9.82 -0.55
C VAL A 70 -6.43 -10.59 0.76
N ASN A 71 -5.71 -11.70 0.90
CA ASN A 71 -5.66 -12.48 2.13
C ASN A 71 -4.21 -12.86 2.48
N PRO A 72 -3.77 -12.85 3.75
CA PRO A 72 -4.47 -12.37 4.95
C PRO A 72 -4.47 -10.85 5.07
N SER A 73 -4.81 -10.32 6.25
CA SER A 73 -4.68 -8.90 6.57
C SER A 73 -3.28 -8.38 6.32
N ILE A 74 -3.19 -7.12 5.93
CA ILE A 74 -1.95 -6.38 5.70
C ILE A 74 -1.62 -5.59 6.97
N MET A 75 -0.37 -5.68 7.41
CA MET A 75 0.17 -4.94 8.54
C MET A 75 1.35 -4.07 8.09
N CYS A 76 1.40 -2.83 8.55
CA CYS A 76 2.59 -1.99 8.46
C CYS A 76 3.34 -2.03 9.79
N ASP A 77 4.53 -2.61 9.78
CA ASP A 77 5.38 -2.73 10.97
C ASP A 77 5.89 -1.37 11.50
N ASP A 78 5.85 -0.33 10.66
CA ASP A 78 6.37 1.00 10.98
C ASP A 78 5.36 1.87 11.74
N CYS A 79 4.07 1.87 11.36
CA CYS A 79 3.04 2.69 12.01
C CYS A 79 1.89 1.91 12.65
N GLY A 80 1.86 0.59 12.49
CA GLY A 80 0.80 -0.25 13.04
C GLY A 80 -0.51 -0.23 12.26
N MET A 81 -0.56 0.37 11.06
CA MET A 81 -1.72 0.23 10.17
C MET A 81 -2.00 -1.26 9.92
N HIS A 82 -3.22 -1.70 10.22
CA HIS A 82 -3.63 -3.11 10.12
C HIS A 82 -5.04 -3.23 9.58
N GLY A 83 -5.25 -4.06 8.56
CA GLY A 83 -6.56 -4.28 7.98
C GLY A 83 -6.58 -5.24 6.80
N PHE A 84 -7.76 -5.41 6.21
CA PHE A 84 -8.00 -6.28 5.05
C PHE A 84 -8.42 -5.45 3.84
N VAL A 85 -8.08 -5.92 2.65
CA VAL A 85 -8.74 -5.46 1.41
C VAL A 85 -9.72 -6.54 1.00
N THR A 86 -11.01 -6.23 1.03
CA THR A 86 -12.09 -7.16 0.67
C THR A 86 -13.15 -6.43 -0.15
N ASP A 87 -13.48 -7.01 -1.29
CA ASP A 87 -14.45 -6.45 -2.24
C ASP A 87 -14.12 -5.01 -2.64
N GLY A 88 -12.83 -4.74 -2.86
CA GLY A 88 -12.31 -3.43 -3.28
C GLY A 88 -12.26 -2.39 -2.16
N ILE A 89 -12.49 -2.79 -0.91
CA ILE A 89 -12.60 -1.88 0.24
C ILE A 89 -11.61 -2.30 1.33
N TRP A 90 -10.90 -1.32 1.87
CA TRP A 90 -10.09 -1.44 3.08
C TRP A 90 -10.98 -1.50 4.32
N ARG A 91 -10.77 -2.51 5.16
CA ARG A 91 -11.41 -2.68 6.46
C ARG A 91 -10.33 -2.78 7.53
N SER A 92 -10.23 -1.73 8.36
CA SER A 92 -9.31 -1.73 9.50
C SER A 92 -9.69 -2.81 10.51
N CYS A 93 -8.69 -3.38 11.17
CA CYS A 93 -8.86 -4.27 12.31
C CYS A 93 -9.20 -3.53 13.62
#